data_AF-A0A420ME24-F1
#
_entry.id   AF-A0A420ME24-F1
#
_cell.length_a   1.000
_cell.length_b   1.000
_cell.length_c   1.000
_cell.angle_alpha   90.00
_cell.angle_beta   90.00
_cell.angle_gamma   90.00
#
_symmetry.space_group_name_H-M   'P 1'
#
loop_
_entity.id
_entity.type
_entity.pdbx_description
1 polymer ?
#
loop_
_entity_poly.entity_id
_entity_poly.type
_entity_poly.pdbx_seq_one_letter_code
_entity_poly.pdbx_strand_id
1 'polypeptide(L)'
;AVNWYFDIRENEYGWIKPENTVNVDEGGIMVGFGLDSLVIGSSDPKKKAMLKGVQSRTWTSFIEAVTATGRSLKPGIIFKGKELQKQWFLNEFELIADWHYITSPNGWTDNHIALEWLKDVYLPQTEPRDASDARLIILDGHGSHAQ
;
A
#
# COMPACT_ATOMS: atom_id res chain seq x y z
N ALA A 1 -17.25 12.47 -13.46
CA ALA A 1 -15.92 12.33 -12.83
C ALA A 1 -15.17 11.14 -13.44
N VAL A 2 -15.64 9.90 -13.27
CA VAL A 2 -14.94 8.69 -13.76
C VAL A 2 -14.73 8.68 -15.28
N ASN A 3 -15.76 8.97 -16.09
CA ASN A 3 -15.63 8.98 -17.55
C ASN A 3 -14.63 10.03 -18.05
N TRP A 4 -14.63 11.23 -17.43
CA TRP A 4 -13.69 12.30 -17.79
C TRP A 4 -12.22 11.92 -17.56
N TYR A 5 -11.94 11.17 -16.49
CA TYR A 5 -10.59 10.63 -16.25
C TYR A 5 -10.15 9.68 -17.35
N PHE A 6 -11.02 8.73 -17.74
CA PHE A 6 -10.71 7.81 -18.84
C PHE A 6 -10.59 8.55 -20.17
N ASP A 7 -11.41 9.58 -20.41
CA ASP A 7 -11.32 10.40 -21.62
C ASP A 7 -9.96 11.11 -21.71
N ILE A 8 -9.43 11.68 -20.62
CA ILE A 8 -8.08 12.26 -20.61
C ILE A 8 -7.03 11.19 -20.88
N ARG A 9 -7.13 10.04 -20.20
CA ARG A 9 -6.19 8.93 -20.39
C ARG A 9 -6.14 8.48 -21.85
N GLU A 10 -7.30 8.25 -22.48
CA GLU A 10 -7.36 7.79 -23.87
C GLU A 10 -6.92 8.87 -24.85
N ASN A 11 -7.36 10.12 -24.67
CA ASN A 11 -7.11 11.18 -25.63
C ASN A 11 -5.70 11.78 -25.56
N GLU A 12 -5.13 11.95 -24.35
CA GLU A 12 -3.83 12.59 -24.17
C GLU A 12 -2.68 11.59 -24.00
N TYR A 13 -2.97 10.44 -23.38
CA TYR A 13 -1.94 9.46 -22.99
C TYR A 13 -2.16 8.07 -23.59
N GLY A 14 -3.11 7.89 -24.51
CA GLY A 14 -3.43 6.60 -25.11
C GLY A 14 -2.28 5.96 -25.91
N TRP A 15 -1.26 6.75 -26.27
CA TRP A 15 -0.02 6.29 -26.89
C TRP A 15 0.93 5.57 -25.91
N ILE A 16 0.72 5.71 -24.60
CA ILE A 16 1.47 4.97 -23.57
C ILE A 16 0.81 3.60 -23.38
N LYS A 17 1.62 2.55 -23.46
CA LYS A 17 1.16 1.17 -23.31
C LYS A 17 0.47 0.96 -21.95
N PRO A 18 -0.66 0.22 -21.90
CA PRO A 18 -1.36 -0.05 -20.64
C PRO A 18 -0.48 -0.67 -19.55
N GLU A 19 0.48 -1.54 -19.90
CA GLU A 19 1.43 -2.14 -18.96
C GLU A 19 2.39 -1.13 -18.32
N ASN A 20 2.60 0.03 -18.97
CA ASN A 20 3.44 1.13 -18.50
C ASN A 20 2.62 2.25 -17.83
N THR A 21 1.30 2.07 -17.72
CA THR A 21 0.41 2.97 -16.96
C THR A 21 0.12 2.35 -15.62
N VAL A 22 0.41 3.06 -14.53
CA VAL A 22 0.27 2.57 -13.16
C VAL A 22 -0.52 3.57 -12.34
N ASN A 23 -1.57 3.09 -11.68
CA ASN A 23 -2.29 3.85 -10.68
C ASN A 23 -1.74 3.50 -9.30
N VAL A 24 -1.50 4.51 -8.47
CA VAL A 24 -0.94 4.41 -7.12
C VAL A 24 -1.90 5.11 -6.17
N ASP A 25 -2.19 4.46 -5.04
CA ASP A 25 -3.06 4.98 -3.99
C ASP A 25 -2.54 4.58 -2.61
N GLU A 26 -2.96 5.29 -1.57
CA GLU A 26 -2.65 4.97 -0.19
C GLU A 26 -3.87 4.53 0.60
N GLY A 27 -3.67 3.51 1.42
CA GLY A 27 -4.65 3.04 2.37
C GLY A 27 -4.08 2.85 3.76
N GLY A 28 -4.95 2.45 4.68
CA GLY A 28 -4.51 2.12 6.02
C GLY A 28 -5.47 1.19 6.72
N ILE A 29 -4.93 0.39 7.64
CA ILE A 29 -5.69 -0.46 8.55
C ILE A 29 -5.38 -0.02 9.98
N MET A 30 -6.43 0.24 10.75
CA MET A 30 -6.31 0.55 12.17
C MET A 30 -6.26 -0.74 12.99
N VAL A 31 -5.19 -0.90 13.78
CA VAL A 31 -5.00 -2.07 14.64
C VAL A 31 -6.07 -2.10 15.72
N GLY A 32 -6.71 -3.26 15.90
CA GLY A 32 -7.75 -3.45 16.92
C GLY A 32 -9.12 -2.87 16.55
N PHE A 33 -9.22 -2.17 15.42
CA PHE A 33 -10.49 -1.77 14.84
C PHE A 33 -11.05 -2.91 13.99
N GLY A 34 -12.31 -3.22 14.19
CA GLY A 34 -13.04 -4.16 13.34
C GLY A 34 -14.51 -4.09 13.68
N LEU A 35 -15.37 -4.39 12.71
CA LEU A 35 -16.82 -4.39 12.92
C LEU A 35 -17.25 -5.37 14.01
N ASP A 36 -18.34 -5.08 14.69
CA ASP A 36 -18.95 -6.00 15.65
C ASP A 36 -19.26 -7.32 14.94
N SER A 37 -18.54 -8.37 15.34
CA SER A 37 -18.69 -9.70 14.78
C SER A 37 -19.37 -10.58 15.81
N LEU A 38 -20.41 -11.33 15.41
CA LEU A 38 -20.96 -12.39 16.26
C LEU A 38 -19.89 -13.46 16.48
N VAL A 39 -19.44 -13.62 17.71
CA VAL A 39 -18.49 -14.65 18.12
C VAL A 39 -19.17 -15.63 19.07
N ILE A 40 -19.13 -16.92 18.73
CA ILE A 40 -19.56 -18.01 19.63
C ILE A 40 -18.36 -18.37 20.51
N GLY A 41 -18.41 -17.95 21.77
CA GLY A 41 -17.40 -18.26 22.77
C GLY A 41 -17.64 -19.61 23.45
N SER A 42 -16.57 -20.17 24.04
CA SER A 42 -16.69 -21.34 24.93
C SER A 42 -17.40 -20.95 26.23
N SER A 43 -18.20 -21.87 26.79
CA SER A 43 -18.79 -21.71 28.13
C SER A 43 -17.80 -21.93 29.28
N ASP A 44 -16.55 -22.32 28.99
CA ASP A 44 -15.50 -22.53 29.98
C ASP A 44 -15.03 -21.19 30.58
N PRO A 45 -15.22 -20.94 31.90
CA PRO A 45 -14.83 -19.68 32.54
C PRO A 45 -13.32 -19.43 32.54
N LYS A 46 -12.49 -20.44 32.26
CA LYS A 46 -11.03 -20.29 32.08
C LYS A 46 -10.66 -19.76 30.69
N LYS A 47 -11.55 -19.90 29.70
CA LYS A 47 -11.35 -19.41 28.34
C LYS A 47 -12.01 -18.04 28.18
N LYS A 48 -11.21 -16.99 28.35
CA LYS A 48 -11.68 -15.62 28.13
C LYS A 48 -11.72 -15.33 26.63
N ALA A 49 -12.87 -14.87 26.14
CA ALA A 49 -12.92 -14.19 24.86
C ALA A 49 -12.15 -12.86 25.00
N MET A 50 -11.15 -12.64 24.15
CA MET A 50 -10.48 -11.35 24.10
C MET A 50 -11.44 -10.32 23.50
N LEU A 51 -11.84 -9.35 24.30
CA LEU A 51 -12.59 -8.19 23.83
C LEU A 51 -11.64 -7.26 23.06
N LYS A 52 -12.13 -6.68 21.96
CA LYS A 52 -11.39 -5.63 21.24
C LYS A 52 -11.11 -4.48 22.20
N GLY A 53 -9.84 -4.20 22.44
CA GLY A 53 -9.43 -3.05 23.22
C GLY A 53 -9.49 -1.80 22.34
N VAL A 54 -10.38 -0.85 22.67
CA VAL A 54 -10.55 0.46 22.00
C VAL A 54 -9.33 1.40 22.18
N GLN A 55 -8.21 0.89 22.70
CA GLN A 55 -7.13 1.71 23.23
C GLN A 55 -5.99 1.97 22.23
N SER A 56 -5.82 1.11 21.22
CA SER A 56 -4.78 1.31 20.22
C SER A 56 -5.36 1.99 18.98
N ARG A 57 -5.00 3.25 18.72
CA ARG A 57 -5.32 3.99 17.49
C ARG A 57 -4.18 3.93 16.47
N THR A 58 -3.37 2.88 16.54
CA THR A 58 -2.21 2.74 15.66
C THR A 58 -2.69 2.32 14.28
N TRP A 59 -2.38 3.14 13.29
CA TRP A 59 -2.56 2.82 11.89
C TRP A 59 -1.32 2.10 11.35
N THR A 60 -1.55 1.11 10.51
CA THR A 60 -0.57 0.63 9.54
C THR A 60 -1.02 1.15 8.18
N SER A 61 -0.24 2.03 7.59
CA SER A 61 -0.53 2.61 6.29
C SER A 61 0.16 1.80 5.19
N PHE A 62 -0.32 1.89 3.97
CA PHE A 62 0.28 1.21 2.83
C PHE A 62 0.17 2.03 1.55
N ILE A 63 1.16 1.85 0.68
CA ILE A 63 1.19 2.36 -0.70
C ILE A 63 0.97 1.17 -1.62
N GLU A 64 -0.08 1.23 -2.42
CA GLU A 64 -0.46 0.18 -3.37
C GLU A 64 -0.41 0.72 -4.79
N ALA A 65 0.00 -0.14 -5.73
CA ALA A 65 0.13 0.24 -7.12
C ALA A 65 -0.26 -0.89 -8.06
N VAL A 66 -1.07 -0.56 -9.07
CA VAL A 66 -1.61 -1.51 -10.04
C VAL A 66 -1.48 -0.95 -11.45
N THR A 67 -0.94 -1.76 -12.37
CA THR A 67 -0.88 -1.39 -13.80
C THR A 67 -2.28 -1.38 -14.43
N ALA A 68 -2.47 -0.70 -15.55
CA ALA A 68 -3.74 -0.75 -16.29
C ALA A 68 -4.05 -2.17 -16.86
N THR A 69 -3.06 -3.06 -16.88
CA THR A 69 -3.24 -4.49 -17.20
C THR A 69 -3.65 -5.36 -16.00
N GLY A 70 -3.81 -4.77 -14.81
CA GLY A 70 -4.22 -5.48 -13.59
C GLY A 70 -3.08 -6.13 -12.81
N ARG A 71 -1.81 -5.99 -13.24
CA ARG A 71 -0.65 -6.44 -12.45
C ARG A 71 -0.45 -5.53 -11.23
N SER A 72 -0.50 -6.10 -10.04
CA SER A 72 -0.11 -5.44 -8.79
C SER A 72 1.41 -5.39 -8.65
N LEU A 73 1.93 -4.25 -8.20
CA LEU A 73 3.31 -4.12 -7.74
C LEU A 73 3.41 -4.52 -6.28
N LYS A 74 4.64 -4.79 -5.84
CA LYS A 74 4.95 -4.93 -4.40
C LYS A 74 4.42 -3.72 -3.60
N PRO A 75 3.57 -3.93 -2.58
CA PRO A 75 3.08 -2.84 -1.75
C PRO A 75 4.17 -2.34 -0.79
N GLY A 76 4.13 -1.05 -0.49
CA GLY A 76 4.90 -0.44 0.59
C GLY A 76 4.09 -0.47 1.88
N ILE A 77 4.59 -1.11 2.94
CA ILE A 77 3.91 -1.20 4.24
C ILE A 77 4.62 -0.29 5.22
N ILE A 78 3.88 0.68 5.77
CA ILE A 78 4.42 1.72 6.64
C ILE A 78 3.96 1.45 8.07
N PHE A 79 4.89 1.02 8.91
CA PHE A 79 4.66 0.85 10.34
C PHE A 79 5.00 2.12 11.11
N LYS A 80 4.13 2.49 12.06
CA LYS A 80 4.46 3.55 13.02
C LYS A 80 5.60 3.09 13.92
N GLY A 81 6.74 3.77 13.88
CA GLY A 81 7.89 3.44 14.71
C GLY A 81 9.19 4.04 14.19
N LYS A 82 10.29 3.68 14.85
CA LYS A 82 11.66 4.04 14.42
C LYS A 82 12.35 2.91 13.67
N GLU A 83 12.08 1.67 14.07
CA GLU A 83 12.74 0.48 13.56
C GLU A 83 11.72 -0.66 13.50
N LEU A 84 11.92 -1.57 12.55
CA LEU A 84 11.15 -2.81 12.46
C LEU A 84 11.68 -3.82 13.47
N GLN A 85 10.79 -4.41 14.25
CA GLN A 85 11.16 -5.54 15.11
C GLN A 85 11.27 -6.81 14.26
N LYS A 86 12.51 -7.22 13.94
CA LYS A 86 12.79 -8.40 13.09
C LYS A 86 12.06 -9.67 13.53
N GLN A 87 11.84 -9.84 14.83
CA GLN A 87 11.09 -10.98 15.37
C GLN A 87 9.62 -11.07 14.91
N TRP A 88 9.06 -10.01 14.34
CA TRP A 88 7.71 -10.03 13.77
C TRP A 88 7.65 -10.64 12.37
N PHE A 89 8.79 -10.75 11.70
CA PHE A 89 8.92 -11.29 10.35
C PHE A 89 9.39 -12.73 10.45
N LEU A 90 8.43 -13.64 10.64
CA LEU A 90 8.69 -15.07 10.58
C LEU A 90 9.05 -15.44 9.13
N ASN A 91 10.05 -16.30 8.94
CA ASN A 91 10.48 -16.75 7.60
C ASN A 91 9.32 -17.36 6.78
N GLU A 92 8.32 -17.91 7.46
CA GLU A 92 7.10 -18.45 6.85
C GLU A 92 6.30 -17.39 6.10
N PHE A 93 6.37 -16.12 6.52
CA PHE A 93 5.71 -15.00 5.84
C PHE A 93 6.38 -14.59 4.54
N GLU A 94 7.67 -14.88 4.35
CA GLU A 94 8.37 -14.60 3.08
C GLU A 94 7.77 -15.42 1.92
N LEU A 95 7.10 -16.53 2.22
CA LEU A 95 6.39 -17.34 1.23
C LEU A 95 5.03 -16.76 0.83
N ILE A 96 4.50 -15.84 1.64
CA ILE A 96 3.11 -15.34 1.53
C ILE A 96 3.11 -13.86 1.13
N ALA A 97 4.15 -13.11 1.50
CA ALA A 97 4.26 -11.68 1.30
C ALA A 97 5.69 -11.27 0.96
N ASP A 98 5.91 -10.90 -0.31
CA ASP A 98 7.10 -10.16 -0.72
C ASP A 98 6.77 -8.66 -0.74
N TRP A 99 6.73 -8.03 0.43
CA TRP A 99 6.35 -6.62 0.63
C TRP A 99 7.55 -5.75 0.95
N HIS A 100 7.44 -4.45 0.70
CA HIS A 100 8.48 -3.49 1.04
C HIS A 100 8.11 -2.79 2.36
N TYR A 101 8.86 -3.04 3.42
CA TYR A 101 8.53 -2.55 4.76
C TYR A 101 9.32 -1.29 5.11
N ILE A 102 8.61 -0.23 5.48
CA ILE A 102 9.14 1.08 5.85
C ILE A 102 8.60 1.45 7.24
N THR A 103 9.32 2.30 7.97
CA THR A 103 8.83 2.87 9.24
C THR A 103 8.74 4.37 9.18
N SER A 104 7.71 4.95 9.83
CA SER A 104 7.63 6.39 10.03
C SER A 104 7.24 6.73 11.47
N PRO A 105 7.72 7.85 12.05
CA PRO A 105 7.39 8.21 13.44
C PRO A 105 5.88 8.36 13.70
N ASN A 106 5.12 8.76 12.67
CA ASN A 106 3.70 9.02 12.77
C ASN A 106 2.82 7.90 12.15
N GLY A 107 3.40 6.96 11.41
CA GLY A 107 2.69 5.90 10.69
C GLY A 107 2.07 6.31 9.36
N TRP A 108 2.40 7.51 8.85
CA TRP A 108 1.91 8.04 7.58
C TRP A 108 3.03 8.10 6.54
N THR A 109 2.64 8.19 5.27
CA THR A 109 3.51 8.54 4.16
C THR A 109 3.97 9.99 4.29
N ASP A 110 5.23 10.25 3.95
CA ASP A 110 5.78 11.58 3.71
C ASP A 110 6.60 11.58 2.41
N ASN A 111 7.14 12.72 2.01
CA ASN A 111 7.88 12.85 0.75
C ASN A 111 9.12 11.94 0.70
N HIS A 112 9.74 11.64 1.85
CA HIS A 112 10.91 10.79 1.91
C HIS A 112 10.53 9.33 1.64
N ILE A 113 9.47 8.86 2.30
CA ILE A 113 8.91 7.52 2.15
C ILE A 113 8.38 7.30 0.73
N ALA A 114 7.68 8.29 0.17
CA ALA A 114 7.18 8.22 -1.20
C ALA A 114 8.35 8.11 -2.20
N LEU A 115 9.42 8.89 -2.00
CA LEU A 115 10.61 8.85 -2.86
C LEU A 115 11.41 7.55 -2.71
N GLU A 116 11.54 7.02 -1.49
CA GLU A 116 12.15 5.72 -1.21
C GLU A 116 11.39 4.61 -1.94
N TRP A 117 10.07 4.54 -1.74
CA TRP A 117 9.22 3.56 -2.43
C TRP A 117 9.28 3.72 -3.95
N LEU A 118 9.29 4.95 -4.47
CA LEU A 118 9.40 5.20 -5.91
C LEU A 118 10.71 4.60 -6.47
N LYS A 119 11.82 4.79 -5.76
CA LYS A 119 13.15 4.31 -6.19
C LYS A 119 13.32 2.80 -6.05
N ASP A 120 12.89 2.25 -4.92
CA ASP A 120 13.23 0.89 -4.53
C ASP A 120 12.17 -0.11 -5.00
N VAL A 121 10.96 0.37 -5.31
CA VAL A 121 9.81 -0.49 -5.63
C VAL A 121 9.23 -0.16 -7.00
N TYR A 122 8.84 1.09 -7.26
CA TYR A 122 8.16 1.46 -8.50
C TYR A 122 9.10 1.38 -9.72
N LEU A 123 10.23 2.10 -9.70
CA LEU A 123 11.12 2.19 -10.85
C LEU A 123 11.63 0.81 -11.32
N PRO A 124 12.08 -0.11 -10.43
CA PRO A 124 12.56 -1.43 -10.85
C PRO A 124 11.46 -2.34 -11.39
N GLN A 125 10.22 -2.21 -10.91
CA GLN A 125 9.10 -3.08 -11.32
C GLN A 125 8.33 -2.54 -12.52
N THR A 126 8.59 -1.32 -12.98
CA THR A 126 7.87 -0.67 -14.08
C THR A 126 8.78 -0.29 -15.23
N GLU A 127 10.03 -0.73 -15.21
CA GLU A 127 10.96 -0.53 -16.31
C GLU A 127 10.36 -1.08 -17.62
N PRO A 128 10.19 -0.23 -18.65
CA PRO A 128 9.65 -0.69 -19.92
C PRO A 128 10.62 -1.64 -20.62
N ARG A 129 10.09 -2.57 -21.42
CA ARG A 129 10.93 -3.48 -22.23
C ARG A 129 11.74 -2.73 -23.29
N ASP A 130 11.18 -1.66 -23.83
CA ASP A 130 11.85 -0.77 -24.77
C ASP A 130 12.19 0.54 -24.05
N ALA A 131 13.46 0.90 -24.01
CA ALA A 131 13.93 2.11 -23.31
C ALA A 131 13.36 3.42 -23.89
N SER A 132 12.80 3.38 -25.12
CA SER A 132 12.11 4.52 -25.73
C SER A 132 10.66 4.67 -25.28
N ASP A 133 10.07 3.66 -24.64
CA ASP A 133 8.71 3.74 -24.12
C ASP A 133 8.62 4.69 -22.92
N ALA A 134 7.57 5.50 -22.90
CA ALA A 134 7.23 6.30 -21.74
C ALA A 134 6.55 5.48 -20.63
N ARG A 135 6.61 5.99 -19.40
CA ARG A 135 5.87 5.52 -18.23
C ARG A 135 4.87 6.58 -17.80
N LEU A 136 3.67 6.14 -17.42
CA LEU A 136 2.66 6.99 -16.81
C LEU A 136 2.40 6.50 -15.38
N ILE A 137 2.71 7.34 -14.41
CA ILE A 137 2.27 7.15 -13.02
C ILE A 137 1.10 8.07 -12.75
N ILE A 138 0.05 7.53 -12.13
CA ILE A 138 -1.15 8.25 -11.75
C ILE A 138 -1.20 8.20 -10.23
N LEU A 139 -1.19 9.39 -9.64
CA LEU A 139 -1.20 9.63 -8.20
C LEU A 139 -2.41 10.49 -7.87
N ASP A 140 -2.90 10.39 -6.64
CA ASP A 140 -3.87 11.36 -6.14
C ASP A 140 -3.19 12.73 -5.88
N GLY A 141 -3.99 13.78 -5.70
CA GLY A 141 -3.48 15.12 -5.45
C GLY A 141 -2.97 15.36 -4.01
N HIS A 142 -2.66 14.31 -3.25
CA HIS A 142 -2.18 14.47 -1.87
C HIS A 142 -0.86 15.24 -1.85
N GLY A 143 -0.64 16.03 -0.79
CA GLY A 143 0.50 16.97 -0.72
C GLY A 143 1.87 16.31 -0.84
N SER A 144 1.98 15.01 -0.50
CA SER A 144 3.19 14.20 -0.69
C SER A 144 3.51 13.86 -2.14
N HIS A 145 2.55 14.02 -3.06
CA HIS A 145 2.68 13.72 -4.49
C HIS A 145 2.97 14.95 -5.35
N ALA A 146 2.88 16.15 -4.77
CA ALA A 146 2.85 17.40 -5.52
C ALA A 146 4.01 18.37 -5.21
N GLN A 147 5.03 17.95 -4.45
CA GLN A 147 6.13 18.81 -3.98
C GLN A 147 7.51 18.40 -4.50
#